data_AF-A0A7X7QPD5-F1
#
_entry.id   AF-A0A7X7QPD5-F1
#
_cell.length_a   1.000
_cell.length_b   1.000
_cell.length_c   1.000
_cell.angle_alpha   90.00
_cell.angle_beta   90.00
_cell.angle_gamma   90.00
#
_symmetry.space_group_name_H-M   'P 1'
#
loop_
_entity.id
_entity.type
_entity.pdbx_description
1 polymer ?
#
loop_
_entity_poly.entity_id
_entity_poly.type
_entity_poly.pdbx_seq_one_letter_code
_entity_poly.pdbx_strand_id
1 'polypeptide(L)'
;MKKLIMDVLFGVVVLVAIVLMEFLVTIPFGYYVEGGQESFQQVMNREFLLTALPATLVTFVFAMLLKTETLADAVRRGVIWTLIVGLYFFGVGIGNGNFMEIFGTLGIYVLLLCTFLGPIVYAKIKLRKTLPTP
;
A
#
# COMPACT_ATOMS: atom_id res chain seq x y z
N MET A 1 -2.65 -18.42 -15.36
CA MET A 1 -1.48 -17.61 -15.79
C MET A 1 -1.84 -16.19 -16.21
N LYS A 2 -2.69 -15.96 -17.22
CA LYS A 2 -3.04 -14.59 -17.68
C LYS A 2 -3.51 -13.65 -16.56
N LYS A 3 -4.41 -14.11 -15.68
CA LYS A 3 -4.91 -13.31 -14.54
C LYS A 3 -3.80 -12.93 -13.55
N LEU A 4 -2.89 -13.86 -13.25
CA LEU A 4 -1.77 -13.63 -12.32
C LEU A 4 -0.80 -12.57 -12.87
N ILE A 5 -0.44 -12.68 -14.16
CA ILE A 5 0.45 -11.72 -14.82
C ILE A 5 -0.17 -10.32 -14.78
N MET A 6 -1.47 -10.21 -15.06
CA MET A 6 -2.19 -8.93 -14.97
C MET A 6 -2.21 -8.39 -13.54
N ASP A 7 -2.47 -9.24 -12.54
CA ASP A 7 -2.46 -8.83 -11.14
C ASP A 7 -1.07 -8.30 -10.73
N VAL A 8 0.02 -8.88 -11.22
CA VAL A 8 1.41 -8.40 -10.99
C VAL A 8 1.66 -7.07 -11.70
N LEU A 9 1.32 -6.94 -12.99
CA LEU A 9 1.50 -5.69 -13.75
C LEU A 9 0.75 -4.52 -13.10
N PHE A 10 -0.50 -4.75 -12.70
CA PHE A 10 -1.26 -3.75 -11.96
C PHE A 10 -0.70 -3.50 -10.56
N GLY A 11 -0.08 -4.49 -9.93
CA GLY A 11 0.64 -4.30 -8.68
C GLY A 11 1.81 -3.31 -8.80
N VAL A 12 2.53 -3.32 -9.92
CA VAL A 12 3.57 -2.31 -10.21
C VAL A 12 2.96 -0.92 -10.39
N VAL A 13 1.84 -0.81 -11.11
CA VAL A 13 1.14 0.49 -11.28
C VAL A 13 0.61 1.01 -9.93
N VAL A 14 0.06 0.13 -9.10
CA VAL A 14 -0.38 0.43 -7.73
C VAL A 14 0.79 0.93 -6.89
N LEU A 15 1.95 0.27 -6.95
CA LEU A 15 3.16 0.71 -6.26
C LEU A 15 3.53 2.14 -6.68
N VAL A 16 3.61 2.42 -7.98
CA VAL A 16 3.93 3.77 -8.48
C VAL A 16 2.92 4.80 -7.96
N ALA A 17 1.62 4.48 -7.98
CA ALA A 17 0.60 5.36 -7.45
C ALA A 17 0.74 5.60 -5.94
N ILE A 18 1.09 4.57 -5.16
CA ILE A 18 1.34 4.70 -3.72
C ILE A 18 2.54 5.59 -3.45
N VAL A 19 3.66 5.40 -4.15
CA VAL A 19 4.88 6.23 -3.99
C VAL A 19 4.60 7.69 -4.38
N LEU A 20 3.78 7.94 -5.40
CA LEU A 20 3.34 9.30 -5.72
C LEU A 20 2.48 9.91 -4.60
N MET A 21 1.58 9.11 -4.00
CA MET A 21 0.78 9.57 -2.87
C MET A 21 1.64 9.81 -1.62
N GLU A 22 2.64 8.97 -1.39
CA GLU A 22 3.66 9.15 -0.35
C GLU A 22 4.34 10.51 -0.53
N PHE A 23 4.84 10.80 -1.73
CA PHE A 23 5.43 12.10 -2.04
C PHE A 23 4.46 13.26 -1.80
N LEU A 24 3.17 13.10 -2.14
CA LEU A 24 2.17 14.15 -1.90
C LEU A 24 1.93 14.40 -0.40
N VAL A 25 1.91 13.35 0.41
CA VAL A 25 1.71 13.51 1.86
C VAL A 25 2.96 14.04 2.57
N THR A 26 4.14 13.95 1.97
CA THR A 26 5.37 14.51 2.57
C THR A 26 5.56 16.00 2.30
N ILE A 27 5.00 16.55 1.20
CA ILE A 27 5.10 17.99 0.85
C ILE A 27 4.82 18.94 2.03
N PRO A 28 3.74 18.77 2.82
CA PRO A 28 3.42 19.70 3.90
C PRO A 28 4.42 19.71 5.07
N PHE A 29 5.25 18.67 5.20
CA PHE A 29 6.16 18.51 6.33
C PHE A 29 7.58 19.02 6.06
N GLY A 30 7.88 19.39 4.80
CA GLY A 30 9.19 19.88 4.39
C GLY A 30 10.30 18.82 4.45
N TYR A 31 11.52 19.21 4.05
CA TYR A 31 12.71 18.37 4.22
C TYR A 31 13.22 18.52 5.65
N TYR A 32 13.47 17.39 6.31
CA TYR A 32 14.11 17.39 7.62
C TYR A 32 15.55 17.91 7.49
N VAL A 33 15.84 19.02 8.16
CA VAL A 33 17.18 19.59 8.31
C VAL A 33 17.51 19.47 9.79
N GLU A 34 18.53 18.65 10.10
CA GLU A 34 19.17 18.48 11.41
C GLU A 34 18.40 17.72 12.50
N GLY A 35 18.62 16.41 12.56
CA GLY A 35 18.30 15.55 13.70
C GLY A 35 18.99 14.20 13.58
N GLY A 36 19.42 13.61 14.71
CA GLY A 36 20.06 12.28 14.75
C GLY A 36 19.11 11.14 14.31
N GLN A 37 19.61 9.91 14.30
CA GLN A 37 18.91 8.71 13.78
C GLN A 37 17.48 8.49 14.34
N GLU A 38 17.23 8.81 15.62
CA GLU A 38 15.89 8.73 16.22
C GLU A 38 14.86 9.66 15.56
N SER A 39 15.29 10.83 15.10
CA SER A 39 14.42 11.78 14.40
C SER A 39 14.02 11.26 13.02
N PHE A 40 14.92 10.54 12.34
CA PHE A 40 14.65 9.95 11.04
C PHE A 40 13.58 8.85 11.10
N GLN A 41 13.68 7.94 12.08
CA GLN A 41 12.68 6.89 12.25
C GLN A 41 11.28 7.44 12.57
N GLN A 42 11.19 8.50 13.37
CA GLN A 42 9.91 9.15 13.67
C GLN A 42 9.27 9.77 12.43
N VAL A 43 10.08 10.39 11.57
CA VAL A 43 9.65 10.95 10.29
C VAL A 43 9.13 9.82 9.40
N MET A 44 9.93 8.79 9.16
CA MET A 44 9.53 7.63 8.35
C MET A 44 8.23 6.99 8.84
N ASN A 45 8.11 6.80 10.17
CA ASN A 45 6.91 6.23 10.77
C ASN A 45 5.67 7.09 10.46
N ARG A 46 5.78 8.41 10.60
CA ARG A 46 4.69 9.34 10.28
C ARG A 46 4.34 9.31 8.80
N GLU A 47 5.34 9.32 7.92
CA GLU A 47 5.14 9.29 6.47
C GLU A 47 4.39 8.02 6.04
N PHE A 48 4.80 6.85 6.53
CA PHE A 48 4.10 5.60 6.23
C PHE A 48 2.69 5.56 6.80
N LEU A 49 2.48 6.05 8.03
CA LEU A 49 1.14 6.12 8.63
C LEU A 49 0.20 7.01 7.82
N LEU A 50 0.67 8.18 7.40
CA LEU A 50 -0.13 9.10 6.58
C LEU A 50 -0.39 8.53 5.18
N THR A 51 0.58 7.82 4.61
CA THR A 51 0.48 7.17 3.29
C THR A 51 -0.45 5.96 3.29
N ALA A 52 -0.65 5.30 4.44
CA ALA A 52 -1.50 4.13 4.55
C ALA A 52 -2.95 4.38 4.12
N LEU A 53 -3.50 5.58 4.41
CA LEU A 53 -4.85 5.96 3.98
C LEU A 53 -4.94 6.10 2.44
N PRO A 54 -4.11 6.94 1.77
CA PRO A 54 -4.01 6.95 0.31
C PRO A 54 -3.76 5.58 -0.31
N ALA A 55 -2.90 4.76 0.29
CA ALA A 55 -2.62 3.41 -0.23
C ALA A 55 -3.87 2.52 -0.23
N THR A 56 -4.67 2.58 0.85
CA THR A 56 -5.97 1.88 0.91
C THR A 56 -6.90 2.36 -0.21
N LEU A 57 -6.96 3.67 -0.43
CA LEU A 57 -7.80 4.26 -1.48
C LEU A 57 -7.35 3.86 -2.88
N VAL A 58 -6.04 3.92 -3.15
CA VAL A 58 -5.44 3.49 -4.42
C VAL A 58 -5.78 2.03 -4.70
N THR A 59 -5.49 1.12 -3.76
CA THR A 59 -5.76 -0.31 -3.98
C THR A 59 -7.26 -0.61 -4.07
N PHE A 60 -8.10 0.12 -3.34
CA PHE A 60 -9.56 0.06 -3.49
C PHE A 60 -10.00 0.46 -4.91
N VAL A 61 -9.53 1.62 -5.41
CA VAL A 61 -9.89 2.13 -6.74
C VAL A 61 -9.40 1.19 -7.84
N PHE A 62 -8.18 0.66 -7.75
CA PHE A 62 -7.70 -0.31 -8.73
C PHE A 62 -8.48 -1.63 -8.68
N ALA A 63 -8.86 -2.11 -7.49
CA ALA A 63 -9.73 -3.28 -7.38
C ALA A 63 -11.11 -3.04 -8.02
N MET A 64 -11.62 -1.82 -7.94
CA MET A 64 -12.84 -1.37 -8.62
C MET A 64 -12.69 -1.33 -10.14
N LEU A 65 -11.64 -0.67 -10.65
CA LEU A 65 -11.36 -0.55 -12.09
C LEU A 65 -11.17 -1.92 -12.75
N LEU A 66 -10.51 -2.83 -12.04
CA LEU A 66 -10.31 -4.21 -12.48
C LEU A 66 -11.50 -5.13 -12.19
N LYS A 67 -12.65 -4.55 -11.82
CA LYS A 67 -13.93 -5.22 -11.62
C LYS A 67 -13.86 -6.47 -10.74
N THR A 68 -13.06 -6.46 -9.67
CA THR A 68 -12.92 -7.63 -8.75
C THR A 68 -14.30 -8.22 -8.39
N GLU A 69 -14.52 -9.50 -8.71
CA GLU A 69 -15.85 -10.14 -8.61
C GLU A 69 -16.01 -10.97 -7.34
N THR A 70 -14.95 -11.65 -6.93
CA THR A 70 -14.98 -12.58 -5.80
C THR A 70 -14.07 -12.13 -4.66
N LEU A 71 -14.36 -12.59 -3.44
CA LEU A 71 -13.47 -12.39 -2.30
C LEU A 71 -12.11 -13.06 -2.54
N ALA A 72 -12.08 -14.22 -3.23
CA ALA A 72 -10.85 -14.91 -3.58
C ALA A 72 -9.96 -14.08 -4.52
N ASP A 73 -10.55 -13.41 -5.52
CA ASP A 73 -9.81 -12.49 -6.39
C ASP A 73 -9.28 -11.27 -5.61
N ALA A 74 -10.08 -10.74 -4.69
CA ALA A 74 -9.69 -9.61 -3.85
C ALA A 74 -8.51 -9.96 -2.94
N VAL A 75 -8.56 -11.11 -2.27
CA VAL A 75 -7.47 -11.61 -1.42
C VAL A 75 -6.23 -11.85 -2.26
N ARG A 76 -6.34 -12.51 -3.42
CA ARG A 76 -5.20 -12.74 -4.31
C ARG A 76 -4.51 -11.43 -4.71
N ARG A 77 -5.29 -10.43 -5.14
CA ARG A 77 -4.76 -9.09 -5.49
C ARG A 77 -4.14 -8.39 -4.29
N GLY A 78 -4.83 -8.42 -3.15
CA GLY A 78 -4.32 -7.87 -1.90
C GLY A 78 -2.96 -8.45 -1.54
N VAL A 79 -2.80 -9.78 -1.59
CA VAL A 79 -1.52 -10.46 -1.33
C VAL A 79 -0.45 -10.03 -2.34
N ILE A 80 -0.73 -10.13 -3.65
CA ILE A 80 0.25 -9.83 -4.70
C ILE A 80 0.73 -8.38 -4.60
N TRP A 81 -0.20 -7.42 -4.46
CA TRP A 81 0.15 -6.00 -4.41
C TRP A 81 0.89 -5.65 -3.12
N THR A 82 0.50 -6.23 -1.99
CA THR A 82 1.21 -6.04 -0.72
C THR A 82 2.62 -6.61 -0.78
N LEU A 83 2.81 -7.77 -1.41
CA LEU A 83 4.15 -8.34 -1.62
C LEU A 83 5.01 -7.44 -2.51
N ILE A 84 4.46 -6.89 -3.59
CA ILE A 84 5.19 -5.95 -4.47
C ILE A 84 5.61 -4.70 -3.70
N VAL A 85 4.70 -4.09 -2.93
CA VAL A 85 5.00 -2.92 -2.10
C VAL A 85 6.03 -3.26 -1.01
N GLY A 86 5.87 -4.39 -0.34
CA GLY A 86 6.81 -4.86 0.68
C GLY A 86 8.21 -5.12 0.12
N LEU A 87 8.31 -5.78 -1.05
CA LEU A 87 9.58 -6.01 -1.73
C LEU A 87 10.24 -4.72 -2.20
N TYR A 88 9.46 -3.72 -2.62
CA TYR A 88 9.98 -2.40 -2.94
C TYR A 88 10.63 -1.75 -1.72
N PHE A 89 9.92 -1.64 -0.59
CA PHE A 89 10.49 -1.03 0.63
C PHE A 89 11.64 -1.86 1.22
N PHE A 90 11.59 -3.18 1.08
CA PHE A 90 12.71 -4.07 1.40
C PHE A 90 13.95 -3.73 0.57
N GLY A 91 13.80 -3.60 -0.75
CA GLY A 91 14.87 -3.23 -1.66
C GLY A 91 15.43 -1.83 -1.39
N VAL A 92 14.56 -0.84 -1.16
CA VAL A 92 14.95 0.53 -0.76
C VAL A 92 15.72 0.50 0.56
N GLY A 93 15.23 -0.24 1.55
CA GLY A 93 15.87 -0.39 2.86
C GLY A 93 17.30 -0.91 2.78
N ILE A 94 17.52 -1.96 1.99
CA ILE A 94 18.86 -2.51 1.77
C ILE A 94 19.71 -1.56 0.94
N GLY A 95 19.17 -1.04 -0.17
CA GLY A 95 19.90 -0.20 -1.12
C GLY A 95 20.39 1.12 -0.51
N ASN A 96 19.63 1.68 0.42
CA ASN A 96 19.96 2.92 1.11
C ASN A 96 20.63 2.71 2.47
N GLY A 97 20.84 1.45 2.90
CA GLY A 97 21.43 1.13 4.20
C GLY A 97 20.57 1.54 5.40
N ASN A 98 19.26 1.73 5.20
CA ASN A 98 18.31 2.18 6.22
C ASN A 98 17.21 1.14 6.52
N PHE A 99 17.54 -0.14 6.36
CA PHE A 99 16.61 -1.25 6.50
C PHE A 99 15.94 -1.27 7.89
N MET A 100 16.73 -1.09 8.95
CA MET A 100 16.24 -1.12 10.32
C MET A 100 15.39 0.11 10.64
N GLU A 101 15.65 1.23 9.99
CA GLU A 101 14.89 2.47 10.13
C GLU A 101 13.53 2.37 9.45
N ILE A 102 13.43 1.68 8.31
CA ILE A 102 12.15 1.43 7.64
C ILE A 102 11.35 0.37 8.42
N PHE A 103 11.93 -0.81 8.59
CA PHE A 103 11.23 -1.97 9.18
C PHE A 103 11.17 -1.96 10.70
N GLY A 104 11.88 -1.05 11.38
CA GLY A 104 11.73 -0.79 12.81
C GLY A 104 10.51 0.07 13.16
N THR A 105 9.83 0.65 12.16
CA THR A 105 8.67 1.53 12.39
C THR A 105 7.35 0.78 12.33
N LEU A 106 6.36 1.22 13.10
CA LEU A 106 5.00 0.66 13.00
C LEU A 106 4.34 1.02 11.65
N GLY A 107 4.66 2.19 11.12
CA GLY A 107 4.03 2.77 9.95
C GLY A 107 4.14 1.91 8.71
N ILE A 108 5.29 1.26 8.44
CA ILE A 108 5.43 0.39 7.28
C ILE A 108 4.47 -0.79 7.34
N TYR A 109 4.26 -1.39 8.52
CA TYR A 109 3.33 -2.51 8.68
C TYR A 109 1.88 -2.07 8.51
N VAL A 110 1.53 -0.87 8.98
CA VAL A 110 0.21 -0.28 8.76
C VAL A 110 -0.01 0.00 7.27
N LEU A 111 0.99 0.54 6.56
CA LEU A 111 0.94 0.76 5.12
C LEU A 111 0.71 -0.55 4.34
N LEU A 112 1.44 -1.61 4.67
CA LEU A 112 1.27 -2.93 4.05
C LEU A 112 -0.11 -3.52 4.33
N LEU A 113 -0.60 -3.42 5.57
CA LEU A 113 -1.94 -3.88 5.93
C LEU A 113 -3.02 -3.11 5.15
N CYS A 114 -2.89 -1.79 5.07
CA CYS A 114 -3.80 -0.92 4.31
C CYS A 114 -3.80 -1.23 2.81
N THR A 115 -2.63 -1.49 2.24
CA THR A 115 -2.47 -1.96 0.85
C THR A 115 -3.24 -3.25 0.61
N PHE A 116 -3.14 -4.21 1.54
CA PHE A 116 -3.88 -5.49 1.50
C PHE A 116 -5.39 -5.31 1.63
N LEU A 117 -5.84 -4.40 2.49
CA LEU A 117 -7.25 -4.24 2.83
C LEU A 117 -8.08 -3.58 1.73
N GLY A 118 -7.53 -2.67 0.93
CA GLY A 118 -8.32 -1.94 -0.08
C GLY A 118 -9.12 -2.82 -1.05
N PRO A 119 -8.54 -3.86 -1.68
CA PRO A 119 -9.28 -4.78 -2.55
C PRO A 119 -10.36 -5.57 -1.80
N ILE A 120 -10.11 -5.93 -0.54
CA ILE A 120 -11.04 -6.70 0.30
C ILE A 120 -12.24 -5.85 0.69
N VAL A 121 -12.00 -4.59 1.09
CA VAL A 121 -13.05 -3.63 1.39
C VAL A 121 -13.94 -3.42 0.17
N TYR A 122 -13.35 -3.25 -1.02
CA TYR A 122 -14.12 -3.15 -2.26
C TYR A 122 -15.01 -4.38 -2.51
N ALA A 123 -14.44 -5.59 -2.43
CA ALA A 123 -15.19 -6.81 -2.65
C ALA A 123 -16.34 -6.99 -1.65
N LYS A 124 -16.13 -6.69 -0.36
CA LYS A 124 -17.18 -6.74 0.66
C LYS A 124 -18.31 -5.75 0.38
N ILE A 125 -18.00 -4.52 -0.03
CA ILE A 125 -19.01 -3.51 -0.38
C ILE A 125 -19.81 -3.94 -1.62
N LYS A 126 -19.14 -4.46 -2.65
CA LYS A 126 -19.80 -4.93 -3.87
C LYS A 126 -20.70 -6.14 -3.61
N LEU A 127 -20.22 -7.15 -2.90
CA LEU A 127 -20.97 -8.39 -2.62
C LEU A 127 -22.22 -8.13 -1.77
N ARG A 128 -22.19 -7.13 -0.86
CA ARG A 128 -23.40 -6.72 -0.13
C ARG A 128 -24.49 -6.16 -1.05
N LYS A 129 -24.13 -5.47 -2.13
CA LYS A 129 -25.10 -4.87 -3.07
C LYS A 129 -25.77 -5.89 -4.00
N THR A 130 -25.19 -7.07 -4.16
CA THR A 130 -25.70 -8.10 -5.08
C THR A 130 -26.63 -9.12 -4.41
N LEU A 131 -26.76 -9.09 -3.08
CA LEU A 131 -27.73 -9.93 -2.37
C LEU A 131 -29.10 -9.25 -2.40
N PRO A 132 -30.20 -9.97 -2.71
CA PRO A 132 -31.53 -9.41 -2.55
C PRO A 132 -31.74 -9.03 -1.08
N THR A 133 -32.13 -7.78 -0.84
CA THR A 133 -32.56 -7.34 0.49
C THR A 133 -33.78 -8.17 0.90
N PRO A 134 -33.81 -8.70 2.15
CA PRO A 134 -34.93 -9.52 2.64
C PRO A 134 -36.25 -8.75 2.65
#